data_AF-A0A4Y5QZP2-F1
#
_entry.id   AF-A0A4Y5QZP2-F1
#
_cell.length_a   1.000
_cell.length_b   1.000
_cell.length_c   1.000
_cell.angle_alpha   90.00
_cell.angle_beta   90.00
_cell.angle_gamma   90.00
#
_symmetry.space_group_name_H-M   'P 1'
#
loop_
_entity.id
_entity.type
_entity.pdbx_description
1 polymer ?
#
loop_
_entity_poly.entity_id
_entity_poly.type
_entity_poly.pdbx_seq_one_letter_code
_entity_poly.pdbx_strand_id
1 'polypeptide(L)'
;MMRLSVQLFCTLCALAAAVSEEPQGAPTAPQLNGVITSLYQRFQHMAAPRELELQQALNLTWVEQNVVAAVGKPLTSSVMAKFEGYDEDVSAFSCVTMMIPPEGHLGEVWAKFDAAEQLFIYQYGGSVKFHMLTTDGIHTEVILGNPVDHKDHNAKFVVMIPKGMYAFHESLSEEEATFYSYMTIPAYTPSYADFFTNEAMEAKFPAHSELFHELSS
;
A
#
# COMPACT_ATOMS: atom_id res chain seq x y z
N MET A 1 3.45 -29.16 -9.91
CA MET A 1 3.61 -29.56 -11.33
C MET A 1 2.81 -28.70 -12.34
N MET A 2 2.16 -27.60 -11.92
CA MET A 2 1.26 -26.80 -12.79
C MET A 2 1.92 -25.56 -13.45
N ARG A 3 3.19 -25.27 -13.13
CA ARG A 3 3.91 -24.07 -13.61
C ARG A 3 4.46 -24.19 -15.05
N LEU A 4 4.77 -25.40 -15.51
CA LEU A 4 5.36 -25.61 -16.84
C LEU A 4 4.31 -25.51 -17.97
N SER A 5 3.06 -25.85 -17.67
CA SER A 5 1.96 -25.92 -18.65
C SER A 5 1.49 -24.54 -19.11
N VAL A 6 1.56 -23.54 -18.23
CA VAL A 6 1.05 -22.17 -18.49
C VAL A 6 2.05 -21.35 -19.29
N GLN A 7 3.35 -21.44 -18.98
CA GLN A 7 4.40 -20.79 -19.78
C GLN A 7 4.40 -21.30 -21.23
N LEU A 8 4.16 -22.60 -21.42
CA LEU A 8 4.01 -23.20 -22.76
C LEU A 8 2.79 -22.64 -23.50
N PHE A 9 1.67 -22.46 -22.80
CA PHE A 9 0.43 -21.93 -23.42
C PHE A 9 0.60 -20.45 -23.82
N CYS A 10 1.21 -19.63 -22.96
CA CYS A 10 1.49 -18.22 -23.27
C CYS A 10 2.50 -18.06 -24.43
N THR A 11 3.53 -18.91 -24.51
CA THR A 11 4.45 -18.90 -25.65
C THR A 11 3.81 -19.44 -26.93
N LEU A 12 2.94 -20.45 -26.84
CA LEU A 12 2.15 -20.96 -27.98
C LEU A 12 1.18 -19.90 -28.53
N CYS A 13 0.51 -19.12 -27.67
CA CYS A 13 -0.33 -18.01 -28.10
C CYS A 13 0.47 -16.86 -28.72
N ALA A 14 1.65 -16.56 -28.19
CA ALA A 14 2.55 -15.54 -28.75
C ALA A 14 3.14 -15.97 -30.10
N LEU A 15 3.47 -17.25 -30.29
CA LEU A 15 3.90 -17.78 -31.59
C LEU A 15 2.75 -17.87 -32.59
N ALA A 16 1.53 -18.24 -32.16
CA ALA A 16 0.37 -18.30 -33.05
C ALA A 16 -0.02 -16.90 -33.60
N ALA A 17 0.20 -15.84 -32.83
CA ALA A 17 0.02 -14.45 -33.27
C ALA A 17 1.13 -13.93 -34.20
N ALA A 18 2.28 -14.62 -34.28
CA ALA A 18 3.43 -14.22 -35.10
C ALA A 18 3.51 -14.93 -36.46
N VAL A 19 2.66 -15.93 -36.72
CA VAL A 19 2.74 -16.79 -37.93
C VAL A 19 1.56 -16.58 -38.90
N SER A 20 0.57 -15.74 -38.57
CA SER A 20 -0.45 -15.35 -39.54
C SER A 20 -0.07 -14.02 -40.22
N GLU A 21 -0.06 -14.04 -41.55
CA GLU A 21 0.15 -12.95 -42.49
C GLU A 21 -0.38 -11.57 -42.02
N GLU A 22 0.38 -10.51 -42.35
CA GLU A 22 0.16 -9.12 -41.93
C GLU A 22 -1.31 -8.69 -41.85
N PRO A 23 -1.81 -8.36 -40.65
CA PRO A 23 -2.99 -7.54 -40.50
C PRO A 23 -2.55 -6.08 -40.29
N GLN A 24 -2.94 -5.20 -41.21
CA GLN A 24 -3.04 -3.77 -40.91
C GLN A 24 -3.85 -3.60 -39.61
N GLY A 25 -3.20 -3.11 -38.56
CA GLY A 25 -3.78 -3.04 -37.21
C GLY A 25 -3.08 -3.91 -36.15
N ALA A 26 -1.94 -4.53 -36.48
CA ALA A 26 -1.11 -5.22 -35.48
C ALA A 26 -0.80 -4.30 -34.28
N PRO A 27 -1.04 -4.73 -33.04
CA PRO A 27 -0.75 -3.92 -31.87
C PRO A 27 0.73 -3.55 -31.83
N THR A 28 1.01 -2.28 -31.54
CA THR A 28 2.38 -1.81 -31.32
C THR A 28 2.99 -2.51 -30.10
N ALA A 29 4.32 -2.60 -30.05
CA ALA A 29 5.02 -3.21 -28.90
C ALA A 29 4.58 -2.64 -27.52
N PRO A 30 4.31 -1.33 -27.37
CA PRO A 30 3.73 -0.79 -26.14
C PRO A 30 2.32 -1.30 -25.83
N GLN A 31 1.46 -1.48 -26.84
CA GLN A 31 0.12 -2.02 -26.67
C GLN A 31 0.17 -3.50 -26.25
N LEU A 32 1.03 -4.30 -26.88
CA LEU A 32 1.30 -5.69 -26.49
C LEU A 32 1.85 -5.77 -25.06
N ASN A 33 2.80 -4.90 -24.70
CA ASN A 33 3.38 -4.89 -23.36
C ASN A 33 2.33 -4.51 -22.30
N GLY A 34 1.45 -3.54 -22.60
CA GLY A 34 0.32 -3.19 -21.73
C GLY A 34 -0.66 -4.34 -21.54
N VAL A 35 -1.02 -5.05 -22.61
CA VAL A 35 -1.91 -6.23 -22.55
C VAL A 35 -1.27 -7.38 -21.77
N ILE A 36 0.01 -7.69 -22.04
CA ILE A 36 0.73 -8.77 -21.34
C ILE A 36 0.91 -8.44 -19.86
N THR A 37 1.26 -7.20 -19.52
CA THR A 37 1.36 -6.75 -18.12
C THR A 37 0.01 -6.83 -17.41
N SER A 38 -1.07 -6.37 -18.05
CA SER A 38 -2.44 -6.47 -17.53
C SER A 38 -2.88 -7.92 -17.31
N LEU A 39 -2.60 -8.82 -18.26
CA LEU A 39 -2.88 -10.25 -18.11
C LEU A 39 -2.04 -10.87 -16.99
N TYR A 40 -0.74 -10.56 -16.94
CA TYR A 40 0.17 -11.05 -15.91
C TYR A 40 -0.28 -10.62 -14.51
N GLN A 41 -0.67 -9.36 -14.34
CA GLN A 41 -1.24 -8.84 -13.08
C GLN A 41 -2.55 -9.54 -12.69
N ARG A 42 -3.46 -9.74 -13.66
CA ARG A 42 -4.71 -10.50 -13.42
C ARG A 42 -4.45 -11.94 -12.97
N PHE A 43 -3.44 -12.59 -13.53
CA PHE A 43 -3.09 -13.98 -13.20
C PHE A 43 -2.27 -14.12 -11.91
N GLN A 44 -1.50 -13.10 -11.52
CA GLN A 44 -0.69 -13.15 -10.30
C GLN A 44 -1.45 -12.74 -9.03
N HIS A 45 -2.44 -11.83 -9.14
CA HIS A 45 -3.02 -11.20 -7.95
C HIS A 45 -4.53 -11.41 -7.75
N MET A 46 -5.24 -12.15 -8.62
CA MET A 46 -6.71 -12.29 -8.58
C MET A 46 -7.47 -10.94 -8.40
N ALA A 47 -6.85 -9.83 -8.81
CA ALA A 47 -7.39 -8.49 -8.55
C ALA A 47 -8.71 -8.28 -9.30
N ALA A 48 -9.71 -7.73 -8.61
CA ALA A 48 -11.01 -7.47 -9.20
C ALA A 48 -10.86 -6.48 -10.39
N PRO A 49 -11.71 -6.54 -11.44
CA PRO A 49 -11.56 -5.70 -12.63
C PRO A 49 -11.46 -4.19 -12.34
N ARG A 50 -12.17 -3.72 -11.31
CA ARG A 50 -12.15 -2.33 -10.87
C ARG A 50 -10.83 -1.93 -10.22
N GLU A 51 -10.21 -2.83 -9.47
CA GLU A 51 -8.91 -2.60 -8.83
C GLU A 51 -7.82 -2.42 -9.88
N LEU A 52 -7.82 -3.27 -10.91
CA LEU A 52 -6.86 -3.18 -12.01
C LEU A 52 -7.03 -1.87 -12.80
N GLU A 53 -8.27 -1.45 -13.03
CA GLU A 53 -8.57 -0.16 -13.67
C GLU A 53 -8.00 1.01 -12.86
N LEU A 54 -8.21 1.00 -11.54
CA LEU A 54 -7.70 2.05 -10.65
C LEU A 54 -6.17 2.01 -10.55
N GLN A 55 -5.55 0.83 -10.42
CA GLN A 55 -4.10 0.67 -10.43
C GLN A 55 -3.49 1.26 -11.71
N GLN A 56 -4.08 0.98 -12.88
CA GLN A 56 -3.63 1.51 -14.16
C GLN A 56 -3.85 3.02 -14.27
N ALA A 57 -5.03 3.50 -13.92
CA ALA A 57 -5.37 4.93 -13.98
C ALA A 57 -4.47 5.79 -13.07
N LEU A 58 -4.06 5.22 -11.93
CA LEU A 58 -3.23 5.89 -10.93
C LEU A 58 -1.73 5.57 -11.09
N ASN A 59 -1.35 4.77 -12.09
CA ASN A 59 0.01 4.28 -12.32
C ASN A 59 0.64 3.71 -11.04
N LEU A 60 -0.10 2.87 -10.30
CA LEU A 60 0.42 2.24 -9.08
C LEU A 60 1.40 1.14 -9.45
N THR A 61 2.55 1.13 -8.79
CA THR A 61 3.55 0.07 -8.90
C THR A 61 3.69 -0.66 -7.59
N TRP A 62 3.72 -2.00 -7.63
CA TRP A 62 4.01 -2.80 -6.46
C TRP A 62 5.39 -2.46 -5.92
N VAL A 63 5.43 -2.12 -4.64
CA VAL A 63 6.64 -2.09 -3.84
C VAL A 63 6.61 -3.39 -3.04
N GLU A 64 7.71 -4.14 -3.02
CA GLU A 64 7.84 -5.38 -2.23
C GLU A 64 8.85 -5.21 -1.08
N GLN A 65 9.52 -4.06 -0.99
CA GLN A 65 10.47 -3.78 0.08
C GLN A 65 9.72 -3.36 1.34
N ASN A 66 9.49 -4.33 2.23
CA ASN A 66 8.89 -4.16 3.57
C ASN A 66 7.47 -3.57 3.58
N VAL A 67 6.79 -3.45 2.45
CA VAL A 67 5.48 -2.84 2.29
C VAL A 67 4.79 -3.62 1.18
N VAL A 68 3.68 -4.32 1.41
CA VAL A 68 2.92 -4.98 0.32
C VAL A 68 1.86 -4.01 -0.17
N ALA A 69 2.28 -3.07 -1.03
CA ALA A 69 1.40 -2.02 -1.53
C ALA A 69 1.70 -1.67 -2.97
N ALA A 70 0.65 -1.28 -3.70
CA ALA A 70 0.85 -0.57 -4.95
C ALA A 70 0.86 0.94 -4.67
N VAL A 71 1.95 1.60 -5.06
CA VAL A 71 2.22 3.01 -4.72
C VAL A 71 2.29 3.83 -6.01
N GLY A 72 1.57 4.94 -6.04
CA GLY A 72 1.57 5.87 -7.16
C GLY A 72 2.80 6.78 -7.16
N LYS A 73 2.88 7.69 -8.15
CA LYS A 73 3.93 8.71 -8.15
C LYS A 73 3.72 9.67 -6.97
N PRO A 74 4.73 9.89 -6.10
CA PRO A 74 4.61 10.84 -5.02
C PRO A 74 4.53 12.27 -5.56
N LEU A 75 3.63 13.06 -4.98
CA LEU A 75 3.57 14.51 -5.08
C LEU A 75 4.31 15.09 -3.88
N THR A 76 5.33 15.91 -4.13
CA THR A 76 6.07 16.61 -3.07
C THR A 76 5.86 18.12 -3.25
N SER A 77 5.60 18.82 -2.15
CA SER A 77 5.41 20.28 -2.17
C SER A 77 6.68 21.00 -2.64
N SER A 78 6.51 22.03 -3.47
CA SER A 78 7.61 22.96 -3.80
C SER A 78 7.85 24.02 -2.73
N VAL A 79 6.95 24.11 -1.74
CA VAL A 79 7.09 25.03 -0.61
C VAL A 79 7.97 24.37 0.45
N MET A 80 9.04 25.06 0.81
CA MET A 80 9.91 24.70 1.92
C MET A 80 9.44 25.41 3.19
N ALA A 81 9.47 24.72 4.32
CA ALA A 81 9.11 25.29 5.61
C ALA A 81 9.97 24.67 6.72
N LYS A 82 10.06 25.42 7.83
CA LYS A 82 10.77 24.99 9.02
C LYS A 82 9.83 24.23 9.95
N PHE A 83 10.21 23.02 10.33
CA PHE A 83 9.47 22.18 11.25
C PHE A 83 10.31 21.83 12.47
N GLU A 84 9.64 21.60 13.60
CA GLU A 84 10.30 21.07 14.81
C GLU A 84 10.82 19.65 14.54
N GLY A 85 12.06 19.37 14.95
CA GLY A 85 12.72 18.07 14.73
C GLY A 85 13.52 17.97 13.43
N TYR A 86 13.54 19.04 12.62
CA TYR A 86 14.36 19.15 11.41
C TYR A 86 15.41 20.26 11.56
N ASP A 87 16.64 19.95 11.15
CA ASP A 87 17.78 20.88 11.21
C ASP A 87 17.76 21.90 10.07
N GLU A 88 17.08 21.57 8.98
CA GLU A 88 16.97 22.38 7.76
C GLU A 88 15.51 22.61 7.36
N ASP A 89 15.30 23.57 6.46
CA ASP A 89 13.99 23.75 5.83
C ASP A 89 13.71 22.53 4.95
N VAL A 90 12.54 21.93 5.14
CA VAL A 90 12.11 20.73 4.40
C VAL A 90 10.84 21.01 3.62
N SER A 91 10.57 20.18 2.61
CA SER A 91 9.32 20.31 1.85
C SER A 91 8.11 20.16 2.77
N ALA A 92 7.13 21.04 2.61
CA ALA A 92 6.02 21.18 3.55
C ALA A 92 5.16 19.92 3.68
N PHE A 93 5.02 19.14 2.61
CA PHE A 93 4.31 17.86 2.64
C PHE A 93 4.69 17.00 1.43
N SER A 94 4.44 15.69 1.55
CA SER A 94 4.36 14.78 0.41
C SER A 94 3.08 13.98 0.49
N CYS A 95 2.52 13.65 -0.66
CA CYS A 95 1.32 12.83 -0.78
C CYS A 95 1.52 11.76 -1.85
N VAL A 96 1.04 10.56 -1.58
CA VAL A 96 1.05 9.45 -2.53
C VAL A 96 -0.27 8.69 -2.44
N THR A 97 -0.72 8.13 -3.55
CA THR A 97 -1.84 7.18 -3.51
C THR A 97 -1.29 5.79 -3.28
N MET A 98 -1.92 5.04 -2.37
CA MET A 98 -1.55 3.68 -2.04
C MET A 98 -2.75 2.75 -2.18
N MET A 99 -2.44 1.48 -2.37
CA MET A 99 -3.41 0.39 -2.39
C MET A 99 -2.89 -0.77 -1.54
N ILE A 100 -3.73 -1.25 -0.62
CA ILE A 100 -3.53 -2.49 0.14
C ILE A 100 -4.39 -3.58 -0.50
N PRO A 101 -3.84 -4.76 -0.85
CA PRO A 101 -4.65 -5.88 -1.33
C PRO A 101 -5.57 -6.44 -0.23
N PRO A 102 -6.60 -7.22 -0.60
CA PRO A 102 -7.36 -8.00 0.38
C PRO A 102 -6.43 -8.92 1.18
N GLU A 103 -6.76 -9.18 2.45
CA GLU A 103 -5.91 -9.93 3.40
C GLU A 103 -4.46 -9.39 3.51
N GLY A 104 -4.23 -8.17 3.01
CA GLY A 104 -2.93 -7.54 2.96
C GLY A 104 -2.62 -6.69 4.18
N HIS A 105 -1.33 -6.53 4.43
CA HIS A 105 -0.75 -5.57 5.37
C HIS A 105 0.19 -4.67 4.56
N LEU A 106 0.28 -3.34 4.78
CA LEU A 106 1.41 -2.59 4.18
C LEU A 106 2.66 -2.86 5.00
N GLY A 107 3.23 -4.03 4.73
CA GLY A 107 4.46 -4.44 5.36
C GLY A 107 4.21 -5.18 6.64
N GLU A 108 4.99 -6.23 6.84
CA GLU A 108 5.10 -6.94 8.11
C GLU A 108 5.94 -6.11 9.12
N VAL A 109 5.87 -4.77 9.03
CA VAL A 109 6.72 -3.86 9.79
C VAL A 109 5.91 -2.72 10.38
N TRP A 110 6.18 -2.43 11.64
CA TRP A 110 5.72 -1.23 12.31
C TRP A 110 6.57 -0.05 11.86
N ALA A 111 5.95 1.08 11.57
CA ALA A 111 6.64 2.31 11.23
C ALA A 111 6.50 3.35 12.35
N LYS A 112 7.55 4.13 12.57
CA LYS A 112 7.54 5.30 13.47
C LYS A 112 8.21 6.48 12.79
N PHE A 113 7.55 7.62 12.88
CA PHE A 113 8.03 8.90 12.33
C PHE A 113 8.20 9.89 13.47
N ASP A 114 9.44 10.21 13.84
CA ASP A 114 9.69 11.07 15.01
C ASP A 114 9.33 12.53 14.78
N ALA A 115 9.43 12.98 13.54
CA ALA A 115 9.29 14.40 13.20
C ALA A 115 8.12 14.70 12.26
N ALA A 116 7.42 13.68 11.75
CA ALA A 116 6.34 13.83 10.79
C ALA A 116 5.02 13.21 11.28
N GLU A 117 3.95 13.97 11.10
CA GLU A 117 2.58 13.50 11.19
C GLU A 117 2.22 12.74 9.92
N GLN A 118 1.41 11.70 10.05
CA GLN A 118 0.93 10.90 8.92
C GLN A 118 -0.59 11.03 8.81
N LEU A 119 -1.09 11.26 7.60
CA LEU A 119 -2.50 11.41 7.30
C LEU A 119 -2.92 10.42 6.21
N PHE A 120 -3.97 9.66 6.50
CA PHE A 120 -4.53 8.66 5.60
C PHE A 120 -5.96 9.08 5.26
N ILE A 121 -6.27 9.13 3.97
CA ILE A 121 -7.55 9.61 3.45
C ILE A 121 -8.15 8.54 2.55
N TYR A 122 -9.23 7.92 3.01
CA TYR A 122 -9.93 6.87 2.30
C TYR A 122 -10.44 7.37 0.95
N GLN A 123 -10.31 6.52 -0.08
CA GLN A 123 -10.86 6.79 -1.41
C GLN A 123 -11.90 5.74 -1.81
N TYR A 124 -11.57 4.45 -1.70
CA TYR A 124 -12.40 3.37 -2.25
C TYR A 124 -12.00 1.98 -1.70
N GLY A 125 -12.95 1.04 -1.72
CA GLY A 125 -12.72 -0.38 -1.41
C GLY A 125 -12.96 -0.74 0.05
N GLY A 126 -12.22 -1.73 0.56
CA GLY A 126 -12.35 -2.24 1.93
C GLY A 126 -12.00 -1.23 3.04
N SER A 127 -11.96 -1.71 4.28
CA SER A 127 -11.51 -0.92 5.44
C SER A 127 -10.13 -1.36 5.90
N VAL A 128 -9.41 -0.44 6.55
CA VAL A 128 -8.05 -0.65 7.05
C VAL A 128 -8.00 -0.29 8.52
N LYS A 129 -7.60 -1.22 9.37
CA LYS A 129 -7.35 -0.94 10.79
C LYS A 129 -5.93 -0.45 10.96
N PHE A 130 -5.77 0.61 11.75
CA PHE A 130 -4.49 1.14 12.18
C PHE A 130 -4.32 0.82 13.66
N HIS A 131 -3.31 0.02 13.99
CA HIS A 131 -2.84 -0.17 15.35
C HIS A 131 -1.80 0.88 15.64
N MET A 132 -1.95 1.61 16.75
CA MET A 132 -1.05 2.66 17.15
C MET A 132 -0.61 2.45 18.60
N LEU A 133 0.70 2.47 18.83
CA LEU A 133 1.30 2.38 20.16
C LEU A 133 2.03 3.68 20.50
N THR A 134 1.76 4.23 21.69
CA THR A 134 2.59 5.30 22.24
C THR A 134 3.94 4.75 22.70
N THR A 135 4.90 5.64 23.00
CA THR A 135 6.19 5.26 23.59
C THR A 135 6.04 4.56 24.94
N ASP A 136 4.95 4.83 25.65
CA ASP A 136 4.61 4.22 26.94
C ASP A 136 3.82 2.91 26.79
N GLY A 137 3.60 2.45 25.55
CA GLY A 137 2.90 1.21 25.26
C GLY A 137 1.38 1.30 25.37
N ILE A 138 0.78 2.50 25.30
CA ILE A 138 -0.68 2.62 25.21
C ILE A 138 -1.09 2.27 23.78
N HIS A 139 -1.89 1.21 23.64
CA HIS A 139 -2.42 0.75 22.37
C HIS A 139 -3.76 1.41 22.07
N THR A 140 -3.91 1.85 20.84
CA THR A 140 -5.15 2.44 20.31
C THR A 140 -5.37 1.95 18.89
N GLU A 141 -6.62 1.85 18.49
CA GLU A 141 -7.00 1.42 17.15
C GLU A 141 -7.94 2.44 16.52
N VAL A 142 -7.77 2.64 15.22
CA VAL A 142 -8.67 3.46 14.41
C VAL A 142 -8.82 2.83 13.05
N ILE A 143 -10.04 2.89 12.50
CA ILE A 143 -10.34 2.24 11.23
C ILE A 143 -10.62 3.30 10.16
N LEU A 144 -9.89 3.19 9.05
CA LEU A 144 -10.08 3.96 7.83
C LEU A 144 -11.08 3.23 6.92
N GLY A 145 -12.06 3.93 6.39
CA GLY A 145 -13.07 3.35 5.50
C GLY A 145 -14.28 4.25 5.30
N ASN A 146 -15.22 3.82 4.46
CA ASN A 146 -16.51 4.49 4.32
C ASN A 146 -17.42 4.20 5.55
N PRO A 147 -17.77 5.20 6.39
CA PRO A 147 -18.60 4.98 7.58
C PRO A 147 -20.05 4.55 7.26
N VAL A 148 -20.50 4.72 6.02
CA VAL A 148 -21.84 4.31 5.58
C VAL A 148 -21.88 2.84 5.21
N ASP A 149 -20.80 2.32 4.62
CA ASP A 149 -20.72 0.94 4.14
C ASP A 149 -20.14 0.04 5.25
N HIS A 150 -19.22 0.57 6.05
CA HIS A 150 -18.50 -0.14 7.12
C HIS A 150 -18.96 0.31 8.52
N LYS A 151 -20.26 0.15 8.79
CA LYS A 151 -20.92 0.64 10.02
C LYS A 151 -20.57 -0.15 11.28
N ASP A 152 -20.14 -1.40 11.10
CA ASP A 152 -19.86 -2.37 12.15
C ASP A 152 -18.63 -2.01 12.99
N HIS A 153 -17.73 -1.16 12.47
CA HIS A 153 -16.46 -0.89 13.13
C HIS A 153 -16.07 0.61 13.12
N ASN A 154 -17.07 1.51 13.16
CA ASN A 154 -16.91 2.98 13.35
C ASN A 154 -15.83 3.63 12.44
N ALA A 155 -15.82 3.24 11.16
CA ALA A 155 -14.83 3.72 10.20
C ALA A 155 -14.82 5.25 10.07
N LYS A 156 -13.67 5.79 9.65
CA LYS A 156 -13.44 7.22 9.37
C LYS A 156 -12.90 7.39 7.95
N PHE A 157 -13.31 8.48 7.29
CA PHE A 157 -12.71 8.85 6.02
C PHE A 157 -11.27 9.33 6.14
N VAL A 158 -10.88 9.82 7.32
CA VAL A 158 -9.56 10.39 7.57
C VAL A 158 -9.02 9.85 8.89
N VAL A 159 -7.80 9.32 8.85
CA VAL A 159 -7.04 8.87 10.01
C VAL A 159 -5.74 9.66 10.07
N MET A 160 -5.38 10.14 11.27
CA MET A 160 -4.11 10.80 11.53
C MET A 160 -3.33 9.96 12.53
N ILE A 161 -2.05 9.70 12.24
CA ILE A 161 -1.12 9.07 13.16
C ILE A 161 -0.15 10.14 13.64
N PRO A 162 -0.20 10.48 14.95
CA PRO A 162 0.72 11.42 15.57
C PRO A 162 2.19 11.05 15.37
N LYS A 163 3.05 12.06 15.25
CA LYS A 163 4.50 11.87 15.27
C LYS A 163 4.92 11.16 16.56
N GLY A 164 5.91 10.29 16.47
CA GLY A 164 6.47 9.52 17.57
C GLY A 164 5.70 8.25 17.95
N MET A 165 4.52 8.00 17.37
CA MET A 165 3.80 6.74 17.55
C MET A 165 4.33 5.64 16.64
N TYR A 166 4.27 4.40 17.12
CA TYR A 166 4.45 3.21 16.28
C TYR A 166 3.12 2.89 15.64
N ALA A 167 3.12 2.62 14.35
CA ALA A 167 1.93 2.28 13.61
C ALA A 167 2.11 1.03 12.77
N PHE A 168 1.07 0.20 12.77
CA PHE A 168 0.88 -0.93 11.88
C PHE A 168 -0.52 -0.80 11.29
N HIS A 169 -0.73 -1.27 10.07
CA HIS A 169 -2.06 -1.30 9.48
C HIS A 169 -2.34 -2.64 8.80
N GLU A 170 -3.58 -3.06 8.86
CA GLU A 170 -4.06 -4.32 8.29
C GLU A 170 -5.33 -4.06 7.49
N SER A 171 -5.48 -4.75 6.37
CA SER A 171 -6.76 -4.83 5.67
C SER A 171 -7.74 -5.63 6.53
N LEU A 172 -8.96 -5.10 6.71
CA LEU A 172 -10.07 -5.86 7.30
C LEU A 172 -10.94 -6.54 6.24
N SER A 173 -10.54 -6.42 4.98
CA SER A 173 -11.27 -6.95 3.82
C SER A 173 -10.55 -8.17 3.26
N GLU A 174 -11.30 -9.27 3.12
CA GLU A 174 -10.86 -10.52 2.46
C GLU A 174 -11.07 -10.49 0.94
N GLU A 175 -11.93 -9.59 0.43
CA GLU A 175 -12.37 -9.61 -0.96
C GLU A 175 -11.94 -8.38 -1.78
N GLU A 176 -11.87 -7.21 -1.14
CA GLU A 176 -11.63 -5.93 -1.81
C GLU A 176 -10.34 -5.25 -1.34
N ALA A 177 -9.51 -4.80 -2.28
CA ALA A 177 -8.39 -3.93 -2.02
C ALA A 177 -8.85 -2.56 -1.51
N THR A 178 -8.06 -1.92 -0.65
CA THR A 178 -8.36 -0.58 -0.15
C THR A 178 -7.43 0.47 -0.78
N PHE A 179 -8.02 1.51 -1.35
CA PHE A 179 -7.33 2.66 -1.92
C PHE A 179 -7.44 3.88 -1.01
N TYR A 180 -6.33 4.57 -0.77
CA TYR A 180 -6.30 5.79 0.01
C TYR A 180 -5.12 6.68 -0.39
N SER A 181 -5.23 7.97 -0.07
CA SER A 181 -4.08 8.87 -0.09
C SER A 181 -3.34 8.78 1.24
N TYR A 182 -2.02 8.67 1.17
CA TYR A 182 -1.10 8.80 2.29
C TYR A 182 -0.33 10.12 2.15
N MET A 183 -0.43 10.98 3.16
CA MET A 183 0.26 12.25 3.22
C MET A 183 1.10 12.31 4.49
N THR A 184 2.30 12.89 4.38
CA THR A 184 3.13 13.23 5.54
C THR A 184 3.34 14.72 5.61
N ILE A 185 3.38 15.24 6.83
CA ILE A 185 3.71 16.65 7.11
C ILE A 185 4.75 16.67 8.24
N PRO A 186 5.99 17.10 7.97
CA PRO A 186 6.55 17.49 6.68
C PRO A 186 6.70 16.33 5.68
N ALA A 187 7.19 16.63 4.48
CA ALA A 187 7.38 15.64 3.42
C ALA A 187 8.23 14.44 3.86
N TYR A 188 7.84 13.26 3.39
CA TYR A 188 8.45 11.98 3.72
C TYR A 188 9.92 12.01 3.37
N THR A 189 10.73 11.75 4.38
CA THR A 189 12.18 11.65 4.25
C THR A 189 12.61 10.35 4.93
N PRO A 190 13.20 9.38 4.19
CA PRO A 190 13.53 8.07 4.74
C PRO A 190 14.40 8.10 6.00
N SER A 191 15.24 9.13 6.18
CA SER A 191 16.10 9.28 7.36
C SER A 191 15.35 9.57 8.66
N TYR A 192 14.05 9.89 8.58
CA TYR A 192 13.18 10.19 9.73
C TYR A 192 12.09 9.13 9.93
N ALA A 193 12.24 7.98 9.28
CA ALA A 193 11.34 6.84 9.38
C ALA A 193 12.11 5.64 9.92
N ASP A 194 11.66 5.13 11.07
CA ASP A 194 12.14 3.88 11.65
C ASP A 194 11.15 2.76 11.37
N PHE A 195 11.67 1.58 11.03
CA PHE A 195 10.87 0.38 10.77
C PHE A 195 11.27 -0.74 11.73
N PHE A 196 10.28 -1.44 12.28
CA PHE A 196 10.45 -2.48 13.30
C PHE A 196 9.71 -3.74 12.91
N THR A 197 10.32 -4.89 13.13
CA THR A 197 9.63 -6.19 13.02
C THR A 197 8.71 -6.40 14.23
N ASN A 198 7.74 -7.32 14.10
CA ASN A 198 6.92 -7.75 15.23
C ASN A 198 7.78 -8.27 16.40
N GLU A 199 8.87 -8.99 16.15
CA GLU A 199 9.82 -9.44 17.19
C GLU A 199 10.48 -8.25 17.93
N ALA A 200 10.92 -7.23 17.19
CA ALA A 200 11.52 -6.04 17.79
C ALA A 200 10.50 -5.24 18.62
N MET A 201 9.25 -5.22 18.18
CA MET A 201 8.15 -4.57 18.88
C MET A 201 7.74 -5.34 20.14
N GLU A 202 7.71 -6.67 20.09
CA GLU A 202 7.45 -7.51 21.25
C GLU A 202 8.52 -7.34 22.33
N ALA A 203 9.79 -7.32 21.95
CA ALA A 203 10.89 -7.07 22.89
C ALA A 203 10.76 -5.71 23.58
N LYS A 204 10.16 -4.72 22.91
CA LYS A 204 9.94 -3.36 23.44
C LYS A 204 8.67 -3.24 24.28
N PHE A 205 7.61 -3.93 23.87
CA PHE A 205 6.28 -3.85 24.47
C PHE A 205 5.75 -5.25 24.82
N PRO A 206 6.39 -5.98 25.75
CA PRO A 206 6.05 -7.38 26.04
C PRO A 206 4.62 -7.58 26.58
N ALA A 207 3.96 -6.52 27.04
CA ALA A 207 2.56 -6.58 27.44
C ALA A 207 1.60 -6.81 26.26
N HIS A 208 2.05 -6.60 25.02
CA HIS A 208 1.27 -6.74 23.78
C HIS A 208 1.74 -7.92 22.90
N SER A 209 2.42 -8.92 23.48
CA SER A 209 2.89 -10.10 22.73
C SER A 209 1.81 -10.78 21.89
N GLU A 210 0.59 -10.88 22.40
CA GLU A 210 -0.54 -11.49 21.67
C GLU A 210 -0.83 -10.73 20.37
N LEU A 211 -0.88 -9.40 20.40
CA LEU A 211 -1.08 -8.56 19.23
C LEU A 211 0.01 -8.80 18.18
N PHE A 212 1.28 -8.85 18.58
CA PHE A 212 2.38 -9.05 17.62
C PHE A 212 2.37 -10.45 16.99
N HIS A 213 1.89 -11.46 17.71
CA HIS A 213 1.70 -12.79 17.15
C HIS A 213 0.52 -12.84 16.16
N GLU A 214 -0.60 -12.20 16.47
CA GLU A 214 -1.76 -12.10 15.57
C GLU A 214 -1.39 -11.38 14.26
N LEU A 215 -0.61 -10.31 14.34
CA LEU A 215 -0.15 -9.57 13.15
C LEU A 215 0.99 -10.26 12.38
N SER A 216 1.47 -11.42 12.83
CA SER A 216 2.51 -12.21 12.16
C SER A 216 1.97 -13.46 11.47
N SER A 217 0.69 -13.79 11.66
CA SER A 217 0.05 -15.02 11.17
C SER A 217 -0.72 -14.81 9.88
#